data_AF-A0A962V481-F1
#
_entry.id   AF-A0A962V481-F1
#
_cell.length_a   1.000
_cell.length_b   1.000
_cell.length_c   1.000
_cell.angle_alpha   90.00
_cell.angle_beta   90.00
_cell.angle_gamma   90.00
#
_symmetry.space_group_name_H-M   'P 1'
#
loop_
_entity.id
_entity.type
_entity.pdbx_description
1 polymer ?
#
loop_
_entity_poly.entity_id
_entity_poly.type
_entity_poly.pdbx_seq_one_letter_code
_entity_poly.pdbx_strand_id
1 'polypeptide(L)' 'VKVKVMSVEIERKRIALSMRLQDDSREHQAQAPARKPTAKPQRSTPRPNAKANPAGALADAFQRAKQR' A
#
# COMPACT_ATOMS: atom_id res chain seq x y z
N VAL A 1 -6.24 18.69 -26.27
CA VAL A 1 -6.99 17.75 -25.39
C VAL A 1 -8.12 18.51 -24.70
N LYS A 2 -9.25 17.86 -24.40
CA LYS A 2 -10.35 18.46 -23.64
C LYS A 2 -10.45 17.76 -22.29
N VAL A 3 -10.48 18.53 -21.20
CA VAL A 3 -10.48 18.01 -19.82
C VAL A 3 -11.42 18.82 -18.95
N LYS A 4 -11.93 18.20 -17.88
CA LYS A 4 -12.75 18.85 -16.83
C LYS A 4 -11.90 19.06 -15.58
N VAL A 5 -11.98 20.27 -15.00
CA VAL A 5 -11.27 20.62 -13.77
C VAL A 5 -12.04 20.10 -12.56
N MET A 6 -11.37 19.31 -11.73
CA MET A 6 -11.96 18.72 -10.52
C MET A 6 -11.71 19.61 -9.31
N SER A 7 -10.47 20.00 -9.07
CA SER A 7 -10.08 20.88 -7.95
C SER A 7 -8.80 21.65 -8.25
N VAL A 8 -8.58 22.74 -7.51
CA VAL A 8 -7.42 23.62 -7.65
C VAL A 8 -6.78 23.83 -6.28
N GLU A 9 -5.49 23.48 -6.16
CA GLU A 9 -4.68 23.67 -4.97
C GLU A 9 -3.65 24.79 -5.25
N ILE A 10 -3.97 26.01 -4.82
CA ILE A 10 -3.17 27.21 -5.11
C ILE A 10 -1.81 27.19 -4.41
N GLU A 11 -1.77 26.77 -3.14
CA GLU A 11 -0.54 26.73 -2.33
C GLU A 11 0.58 25.96 -3.00
N ARG A 12 0.22 24.82 -3.61
CA ARG A 12 1.17 23.95 -4.32
C ARG A 12 1.16 24.14 -5.83
N LYS A 13 0.35 25.07 -6.35
CA LYS A 13 0.14 25.34 -7.78
C LYS A 13 -0.24 24.06 -8.54
N ARG A 14 -1.18 23.29 -8.00
CA ARG A 14 -1.64 22.01 -8.56
C ARG A 14 -3.11 22.09 -8.97
N ILE A 15 -3.47 21.33 -10.00
CA ILE A 15 -4.85 21.17 -10.46
C ILE A 15 -5.13 19.69 -10.70
N ALA A 16 -6.29 19.23 -10.24
CA ALA A 16 -6.78 17.88 -10.53
C ALA A 16 -7.68 17.94 -11.78
N LEU A 17 -7.39 17.10 -12.77
CA LEU A 17 -8.03 17.11 -14.09
C LEU A 17 -8.56 15.70 -14.43
N SER A 18 -9.70 15.63 -15.13
CA SER A 18 -10.20 14.37 -15.73
C SER A 18 -10.43 14.52 -17.23
N MET A 19 -10.09 13.48 -17.99
CA MET A 19 -10.42 13.35 -19.41
C MET A 19 -11.87 12.88 -19.62
N ARG A 20 -12.52 12.33 -18.58
CA ARG A 20 -13.92 11.91 -18.63
C ARG A 20 -14.80 13.11 -18.32
N LEU A 21 -15.65 13.49 -19.28
CA LEU A 21 -16.48 14.69 -19.12
C LEU A 21 -17.67 14.47 -18.18
N GLN A 22 -18.07 13.21 -17.98
CA GLN A 22 -19.15 12.83 -17.07
C GLN A 22 -18.75 12.83 -15.58
N ASP A 23 -17.47 12.85 -15.24
CA ASP A 23 -17.03 12.82 -13.83
C ASP A 23 -17.49 14.09 -13.10
N ASP A 24 -18.11 13.96 -11.93
CA ASP A 24 -18.58 15.10 -11.14
C ASP A 24 -17.49 15.63 -10.18
N SER A 25 -17.21 16.93 -10.23
CA SER A 25 -16.21 17.57 -9.38
C SER A 25 -16.62 17.60 -7.90
N ARG A 26 -17.89 17.37 -7.56
CA ARG A 26 -18.42 17.40 -6.18
C ARG A 26 -18.11 16.12 -5.40
N GLU A 27 -18.12 14.96 -6.06
CA GLU A 27 -17.89 13.67 -5.42
C GLU A 27 -16.44 13.54 -4.89
N HIS A 28 -15.49 14.17 -5.59
CA HIS A 28 -14.07 14.12 -5.25
C HIS A 28 -13.66 15.04 -4.09
N GLN A 29 -14.50 15.99 -3.66
CA GLN A 29 -14.19 16.85 -2.51
C GLN A 29 -14.40 16.14 -1.18
N ALA A 30 -15.39 15.24 -1.09
CA ALA A 30 -15.72 14.50 0.12
C ALA A 30 -14.69 13.40 0.46
N GLN A 31 -13.89 12.97 -0.52
CA GLN A 31 -12.90 11.91 -0.39
C GLN A 31 -11.48 12.42 -0.57
N ALA A 32 -11.16 13.65 -0.17
CA ALA A 32 -9.76 14.00 0.03
C ALA A 32 -9.22 13.04 1.12
N PRO A 33 -8.36 12.06 0.80
CA PRO A 33 -7.77 11.26 1.85
C PRO A 33 -6.95 12.25 2.66
N ALA A 34 -7.36 12.50 3.91
CA ALA A 34 -6.45 13.04 4.90
C ALA A 34 -5.17 12.23 4.72
N ARG A 35 -4.07 12.90 4.36
CA ARG A 35 -2.76 12.25 4.19
C ARG A 35 -2.39 11.70 5.55
N LYS A 36 -2.93 10.52 5.89
CA LYS A 36 -2.54 9.76 7.05
C LYS A 36 -1.06 9.50 6.80
N PRO A 37 -0.15 9.92 7.69
CA PRO A 37 1.21 9.43 7.59
C PRO A 37 1.09 7.91 7.58
N THR A 38 1.49 7.27 6.48
CA THR A 38 1.66 5.83 6.45
C THR A 38 2.77 5.53 7.44
N ALA A 39 2.38 5.29 8.69
CA ALA A 39 3.26 4.74 9.70
C ALA A 39 3.75 3.42 9.12
N LYS A 40 5.05 3.36 8.78
CA LYS A 40 5.69 2.12 8.36
C LYS A 40 5.38 1.07 9.44
N PRO A 41 4.89 -0.12 9.10
CA PRO A 41 4.77 -1.17 10.08
C PRO A 41 6.19 -1.52 10.56
N GLN A 42 6.51 -1.17 11.81
CA GLN A 42 7.71 -1.65 12.47
C GLN A 42 7.51 -3.15 12.69
N ARG A 43 8.07 -3.95 11.78
CA ARG A 43 8.07 -5.41 11.88
C ARG A 43 8.90 -5.79 13.10
N SER A 44 8.24 -6.06 14.23
CA SER A 44 8.85 -6.77 15.35
C SER A 44 9.12 -8.20 14.90
N THR A 45 10.36 -8.47 14.50
CA THR A 45 10.83 -9.85 14.30
C THR A 45 11.01 -10.51 15.67
N PRO A 46 10.33 -11.63 15.98
CA PRO A 46 10.71 -12.43 17.12
C PRO A 46 12.08 -13.05 16.83
N ARG A 47 13.06 -12.82 17.71
CA ARG A 47 14.33 -13.54 17.67
C ARG A 47 14.06 -15.01 18.00
N PRO A 48 14.36 -15.97 17.11
CA PRO A 48 14.48 -17.36 17.52
C PRO A 48 15.86 -17.53 18.13
N ASN A 49 15.88 -17.66 19.45
CA ASN A 49 17.03 -18.16 20.17
C ASN A 49 17.01 -19.69 20.03
N ALA A 50 17.82 -20.25 19.14
CA ALA A 50 18.43 -21.58 19.22
C ALA A 50 19.01 -21.99 17.85
N LYS A 51 20.34 -21.96 17.76
CA LYS A 51 21.22 -22.78 16.90
C LYS A 51 20.50 -23.56 15.77
N ALA A 52 20.12 -22.86 14.70
CA ALA A 52 19.71 -23.52 13.47
C ALA A 52 20.99 -24.01 12.77
N ASN A 53 21.34 -25.27 13.01
CA ASN A 53 22.31 -25.97 12.19
C ASN A 53 21.69 -26.08 10.77
N PRO A 54 22.29 -25.50 9.72
CA PRO A 54 21.67 -25.43 8.38
C PRO A 54 21.42 -26.80 7.74
N ALA A 55 21.99 -27.88 8.30
CA ALA A 55 21.79 -29.26 7.85
C ALA A 55 20.36 -29.82 8.07
N GLY A 56 19.52 -29.19 8.91
CA GLY A 56 18.18 -29.71 9.24
C GLY A 56 17.01 -29.12 8.44
N ALA A 57 17.21 -28.01 7.74
CA ALA A 57 16.11 -27.26 7.11
C ALA A 57 15.42 -28.02 5.98
N LEU A 58 16.18 -28.82 5.22
CA LEU A 58 15.64 -29.62 4.12
C LEU A 58 14.81 -30.81 4.63
N ALA A 59 15.25 -31.46 5.72
CA ALA A 59 14.52 -32.57 6.34
C ALA A 59 13.15 -32.13 6.89
N ASP A 60 13.11 -30.95 7.52
CA ASP A 60 11.87 -30.37 8.06
C ASP A 60 10.86 -30.02 6.95
N ALA A 61 11.34 -29.57 5.78
CA ALA A 61 10.49 -29.30 4.62
C ALA A 61 9.81 -30.57 4.09
N PHE A 62 10.53 -31.71 4.02
CA PHE A 62 9.96 -32.98 3.58
C PHE A 62 8.93 -33.54 4.56
N GLN A 63 9.14 -33.41 5.87
CA GLN A 63 8.17 -33.85 6.88
C GLN A 63 6.85 -33.08 6.77
N ARG A 64 6.91 -31.76 6.58
CA ARG A 64 5.73 -30.91 6.39
C ARG A 64 4.96 -31.22 5.12
N ALA A 65 5.66 -31.56 4.03
CA ALA A 65 5.03 -31.93 2.77
C ALA A 65 4.23 -33.24 2.87
N LYS A 66 4.69 -34.20 3.69
CA LYS A 66 4.01 -35.48 3.92
C LYS A 66 2.74 -35.38 4.78
N GLN A 67 2.59 -34.29 5.55
CA GLN A 67 1.43 -34.07 6.42
C GLN A 67 0.26 -33.35 5.72
N ARG A 68 0.37 -33.06 4.42
CA ARG A 68 -0.72 -32.57 3.56
C ARG A 68 -1.22 -33.67 2.66
#